data_AF-A0A2T1C697-F1
#
_entry.id   AF-A0A2T1C697-F1
#
_cell.length_a   1.000
_cell.length_b   1.000
_cell.length_c   1.000
_cell.angle_alpha   90.00
_cell.angle_beta   90.00
_cell.angle_gamma   90.00
#
_symmetry.space_group_name_H-M   'P 1'
#
loop_
_entity.id
_entity.type
_entity.pdbx_description
1 polymer ?
#
loop_
_entity_poly.entity_id
_entity_poly.type
_entity_poly.pdbx_seq_one_letter_code
_entity_poly.pdbx_strand_id
1 'polypeptide(L)'
;MTETTKNHLLEIKEIGQSIWMDNLTRDLIESGELKKMIESRGLRGITSNPAIFEKAIAGNVIYDADIEAGIRAGKSVLEIYESLVFEDIRNACDIVAPVYAESKGLDGYISIEVPPTIANDTESTISEALRYYQAIGKPNVMIKIPGTAQGWPAVERVISEGINVNVTLLFSVDSYVETFWAYIRGLEARAAKGLDVSNIASVASFFLSRIDINIDGQIDAKLKGVTDVATKAKLEAVKGKIAIANAKVAYQKYKEIVASDRWQALAAKGAEVQRLL
;
A
#
# COMPACT_ATOMS: atom_id res chain seq x y z
N MET A 1 -29.39 0.71 30.74
CA MET A 1 -28.02 0.93 30.24
C MET A 1 -27.98 0.32 28.86
N THR A 2 -27.97 1.15 27.82
CA THR A 2 -27.85 0.68 26.43
C THR A 2 -26.45 0.08 26.27
N GLU A 3 -26.37 -1.20 25.92
CA GLU A 3 -25.13 -1.80 25.42
C GLU A 3 -24.61 -0.93 24.28
N THR A 4 -23.53 -0.18 24.51
CA THR A 4 -22.76 0.41 23.43
C THR A 4 -22.24 -0.74 22.58
N THR A 5 -22.79 -0.89 21.38
CA THR A 5 -22.36 -1.87 20.39
C THR A 5 -20.84 -1.75 20.22
N LYS A 6 -20.12 -2.80 20.64
CA LYS A 6 -18.66 -2.83 20.62
C LYS A 6 -18.18 -2.76 19.17
N ASN A 7 -17.39 -1.74 18.81
CA ASN A 7 -16.81 -1.65 17.47
C ASN A 7 -15.43 -2.34 17.45
N HIS A 8 -15.40 -3.60 17.04
CA HIS A 8 -14.18 -4.41 17.00
C HIS A 8 -13.05 -3.84 16.13
N LEU A 9 -13.36 -2.97 15.16
CA LEU A 9 -12.32 -2.30 14.37
C LEU A 9 -11.46 -1.37 15.23
N LEU A 10 -12.06 -0.74 16.25
CA LEU A 10 -11.35 0.14 17.17
C LEU A 10 -10.42 -0.64 18.11
N GLU A 11 -10.78 -1.88 18.46
CA GLU A 11 -9.96 -2.75 19.31
C GLU A 11 -8.66 -3.21 18.62
N ILE A 12 -8.64 -3.30 17.27
CA ILE A 12 -7.44 -3.71 16.52
C ILE A 12 -6.28 -2.71 16.71
N LYS A 13 -6.60 -1.43 16.94
CA LYS A 13 -5.58 -0.41 17.25
C LYS A 13 -4.88 -0.72 18.58
N GLU A 14 -5.59 -1.28 19.56
CA GLU A 14 -5.05 -1.60 20.89
C GLU A 14 -3.96 -2.69 20.84
N ILE A 15 -3.98 -3.54 19.81
CA ILE A 15 -2.95 -4.56 19.56
C ILE A 15 -1.87 -4.08 18.58
N GLY A 16 -1.85 -2.79 18.22
CA GLY A 16 -0.79 -2.16 17.42
C GLY A 16 -0.97 -2.29 15.90
N GLN A 17 -2.17 -2.56 15.40
CA GLN A 17 -2.45 -2.66 13.97
C GLN A 17 -3.37 -1.52 13.49
N SER A 18 -2.97 -0.87 12.41
CA SER A 18 -3.76 0.16 11.71
C SER A 18 -4.67 -0.48 10.66
N ILE A 19 -5.91 -0.01 10.57
CA ILE A 19 -6.85 -0.45 9.53
C ILE A 19 -6.88 0.58 8.40
N TRP A 20 -6.62 0.11 7.18
CA TRP A 20 -6.69 0.92 5.96
C TRP A 20 -7.82 0.40 5.06
N MET A 21 -8.36 1.27 4.24
CA MET A 21 -9.43 0.95 3.29
C MET A 21 -8.84 0.78 1.90
N ASP A 22 -9.12 -0.35 1.25
CA ASP A 22 -8.68 -0.63 -0.13
C ASP A 22 -9.74 -0.21 -1.15
N ASN A 23 -10.13 1.06 -1.10
CA ASN A 23 -11.08 1.68 -2.02
C ASN A 23 -11.00 3.21 -1.92
N LEU A 24 -11.19 3.91 -3.04
CA LEU A 24 -11.33 5.36 -3.06
C LEU A 24 -12.22 5.76 -4.24
N THR A 25 -13.24 6.57 -3.98
CA THR A 25 -14.10 7.17 -4.99
C THR A 25 -14.39 8.62 -4.63
N ARG A 26 -14.65 9.47 -5.63
CA ARG A 26 -15.07 10.84 -5.41
C ARG A 26 -16.34 10.96 -4.57
N ASP A 27 -17.30 10.05 -4.74
CA ASP A 27 -18.52 10.00 -3.91
C ASP A 27 -18.20 9.86 -2.41
N LEU A 28 -17.24 9.01 -2.03
CA LEU A 28 -16.84 8.83 -0.64
C LEU A 28 -16.23 10.11 -0.04
N ILE A 29 -15.52 10.89 -0.88
CA ILE A 29 -14.90 12.16 -0.52
C ILE A 29 -15.98 13.23 -0.36
N GLU A 30 -16.79 13.48 -1.40
CA GLU A 30 -17.74 14.59 -1.47
C GLU A 30 -18.94 14.41 -0.54
N SER A 31 -19.42 13.18 -0.33
CA SER A 31 -20.51 12.90 0.60
C SER A 31 -20.12 13.06 2.09
N GLY A 32 -18.82 13.19 2.38
CA GLY A 32 -18.26 13.18 3.72
C GLY A 32 -18.28 11.81 4.41
N GLU A 33 -18.63 10.73 3.68
CA GLU A 33 -18.62 9.38 4.23
C GLU A 33 -17.21 8.95 4.66
N LEU A 34 -16.18 9.29 3.88
CA LEU A 34 -14.80 8.99 4.23
C LEU A 34 -14.41 9.57 5.60
N LYS A 35 -14.75 10.85 5.83
CA LYS A 35 -14.51 11.52 7.11
C LYS A 35 -15.25 10.79 8.25
N LYS A 36 -16.51 10.42 8.04
CA LYS A 36 -17.28 9.64 9.03
C LYS A 36 -16.64 8.29 9.32
N MET A 37 -16.08 7.60 8.32
CA MET A 37 -15.39 6.31 8.53
C MET A 37 -14.13 6.47 9.37
N ILE A 38 -13.37 7.55 9.18
CA ILE A 38 -12.21 7.87 10.03
C ILE A 38 -12.65 8.06 11.48
N GLU A 39 -13.65 8.90 11.71
CA GLU A 39 -14.13 9.27 13.05
C GLU A 39 -14.82 8.11 13.78
N SER A 40 -15.64 7.31 13.08
CA SER A 40 -16.49 6.29 13.71
C SER A 40 -15.93 4.87 13.64
N ARG A 41 -15.08 4.56 12.66
CA ARG A 41 -14.51 3.22 12.44
C ARG A 41 -13.01 3.14 12.64
N GLY A 42 -12.36 4.27 12.96
CA GLY A 42 -10.92 4.33 13.24
C GLY A 42 -10.08 4.06 12.00
N LEU A 43 -10.55 4.41 10.81
CA LEU A 43 -9.79 4.28 9.57
C LEU A 43 -8.50 5.12 9.64
N ARG A 44 -7.36 4.52 9.26
CA ARG A 44 -6.03 5.12 9.41
C ARG A 44 -5.28 5.34 8.10
N GLY A 45 -5.84 4.96 6.96
CA GLY A 45 -5.22 5.15 5.66
C GLY A 45 -6.06 4.55 4.54
N ILE A 46 -5.68 4.83 3.30
CA ILE A 46 -6.41 4.38 2.11
C ILE A 46 -5.42 3.94 1.06
N THR A 47 -5.73 2.83 0.38
CA THR A 47 -5.05 2.40 -0.83
C THR A 47 -5.96 2.55 -2.04
N SER A 48 -5.39 3.03 -3.14
CA SER A 48 -5.98 2.93 -4.47
C SER A 48 -5.10 2.07 -5.39
N ASN A 49 -5.63 1.77 -6.57
CA ASN A 49 -4.93 1.14 -7.68
C ASN A 49 -5.70 1.43 -8.97
N PRO A 50 -5.14 1.15 -10.16
CA PRO A 50 -5.80 1.46 -11.43
C PRO A 50 -7.21 0.85 -11.58
N ALA A 51 -7.42 -0.37 -11.09
CA ALA A 51 -8.73 -1.03 -11.16
C ALA A 51 -9.77 -0.41 -10.21
N ILE A 52 -9.35 0.16 -9.08
CA ILE A 52 -10.22 0.94 -8.20
C ILE A 52 -10.69 2.21 -8.93
N PHE A 53 -9.78 2.95 -9.57
CA PHE A 53 -10.15 4.17 -10.30
C PHE A 53 -10.97 3.90 -11.55
N GLU A 54 -10.66 2.84 -12.30
CA GLU A 54 -11.48 2.40 -13.42
C GLU A 54 -12.94 2.23 -12.99
N LYS A 55 -13.18 1.48 -11.91
CA LYS A 55 -14.54 1.26 -11.36
C LYS A 55 -15.17 2.52 -10.78
N ALA A 56 -14.36 3.40 -10.20
CA ALA A 56 -14.85 4.65 -9.62
C ALA A 56 -15.37 5.61 -10.70
N ILE A 57 -14.67 5.69 -11.83
CA ILE A 57 -14.91 6.64 -12.92
C ILE A 57 -15.95 6.10 -13.92
N ALA A 58 -15.84 4.82 -14.29
CA ALA A 58 -16.68 4.25 -15.33
C ALA A 58 -18.17 4.32 -14.99
N GLY A 59 -18.93 5.08 -15.78
CA GLY A 59 -20.38 5.24 -15.63
C GLY A 59 -20.80 6.14 -14.46
N ASN A 60 -19.88 6.90 -13.87
CA ASN A 60 -20.16 7.78 -12.75
C ASN A 60 -20.21 9.24 -13.17
N VAL A 61 -21.41 9.82 -13.09
CA VAL A 61 -21.71 11.20 -13.55
C VAL A 61 -20.97 12.30 -12.79
N ILE A 62 -20.44 11.98 -11.60
CA ILE A 62 -19.69 12.95 -10.77
C ILE A 62 -18.40 13.44 -11.44
N TYR A 63 -17.88 12.69 -12.42
CA TYR A 63 -16.68 13.06 -13.19
C TYR A 63 -17.00 13.75 -14.52
N ASP A 64 -18.26 13.74 -14.99
CA ASP A 64 -18.61 14.16 -16.35
C ASP A 64 -18.20 15.61 -16.62
N ALA A 65 -18.46 16.52 -15.68
CA ALA A 65 -18.14 17.94 -15.83
C ALA A 65 -16.63 18.19 -16.05
N ASP A 66 -15.78 17.47 -15.30
CA ASP A 66 -14.32 17.59 -15.40
C ASP A 66 -13.76 16.90 -16.64
N ILE A 67 -14.34 15.75 -17.01
CA ILE A 67 -14.02 15.04 -18.26
C ILE A 67 -14.31 15.96 -19.45
N GLU A 68 -15.51 16.53 -19.51
CA GLU A 68 -15.89 17.47 -20.56
C GLU A 68 -15.00 18.72 -20.58
N ALA A 69 -14.65 19.27 -19.41
CA ALA A 69 -13.75 20.40 -19.31
C ALA A 69 -12.35 20.05 -19.87
N GLY A 70 -11.84 18.86 -19.57
CA GLY A 70 -10.60 18.34 -20.13
C GLY A 70 -10.64 18.18 -21.65
N ILE A 71 -11.73 17.65 -22.20
CA ILE A 71 -11.96 17.52 -23.64
C ILE A 71 -11.99 18.90 -24.31
N ARG A 72 -12.74 19.85 -23.76
CA ARG A 72 -12.81 21.24 -24.29
C ARG A 72 -11.45 21.94 -24.27
N ALA A 73 -10.60 21.59 -23.30
CA ALA A 73 -9.23 22.11 -23.19
C ALA A 73 -8.22 21.39 -24.11
N GLY A 74 -8.64 20.38 -24.89
CA GLY A 74 -7.76 19.65 -25.80
C GLY A 74 -6.76 18.72 -25.11
N LYS A 75 -7.01 18.33 -23.85
CA LYS A 75 -6.16 17.40 -23.10
C LYS A 75 -6.25 15.98 -23.67
N SER A 76 -5.15 15.24 -23.60
CA SER A 76 -5.13 13.80 -23.87
C SER A 76 -5.91 13.01 -22.82
N VAL A 77 -6.27 11.76 -23.14
CA VAL A 77 -6.97 10.87 -22.20
C VAL A 77 -6.20 10.70 -20.89
N LEU A 78 -4.87 10.56 -20.96
CA LEU A 78 -4.02 10.40 -19.78
C LEU A 78 -4.02 11.66 -18.92
N GLU A 79 -3.92 12.85 -19.53
CA GLU A 79 -3.97 14.13 -18.79
C GLU A 79 -5.34 14.35 -18.12
N ILE A 80 -6.43 13.92 -18.75
CA ILE A 80 -7.76 13.96 -18.14
C ILE A 80 -7.80 13.01 -16.94
N TYR A 81 -7.43 11.74 -17.15
CA TYR A 81 -7.39 10.73 -16.08
C TYR A 81 -6.58 11.20 -14.87
N GLU A 82 -5.36 11.68 -15.09
CA GLU A 82 -4.49 12.15 -14.01
C GLU A 82 -5.06 13.38 -13.31
N SER A 83 -5.70 14.29 -14.04
CA SER A 83 -6.38 15.44 -13.44
C SER A 83 -7.45 14.99 -12.43
N LEU A 84 -8.29 14.02 -12.80
CA LEU A 84 -9.34 13.49 -11.93
C LEU A 84 -8.74 12.78 -10.70
N VAL A 85 -7.82 11.85 -10.96
CA VAL A 85 -7.24 11.00 -9.92
C VAL A 85 -6.39 11.79 -8.94
N PHE A 86 -5.56 12.73 -9.41
CA PHE A 86 -4.72 13.53 -8.52
C PHE A 86 -5.56 14.49 -7.68
N GLU A 87 -6.67 15.00 -8.21
CA GLU A 87 -7.63 15.79 -7.42
C GLU A 87 -8.26 14.95 -6.30
N ASP A 88 -8.77 13.76 -6.62
CA ASP A 88 -9.34 12.86 -5.62
C ASP A 88 -8.32 12.48 -4.55
N ILE A 89 -7.08 12.17 -4.94
CA ILE A 89 -5.99 11.85 -4.01
C ILE A 89 -5.65 13.06 -3.12
N ARG A 90 -5.58 14.28 -3.66
CA ARG A 90 -5.32 15.49 -2.87
C ARG A 90 -6.42 15.73 -1.84
N ASN A 91 -7.69 15.62 -2.27
CA ASN A 91 -8.84 15.80 -1.40
C ASN A 91 -8.88 14.73 -0.31
N ALA A 92 -8.59 13.47 -0.66
CA ALA A 92 -8.48 12.39 0.32
C ALA A 92 -7.34 12.63 1.31
N CYS A 93 -6.17 13.09 0.84
CA CYS A 93 -5.03 13.45 1.69
C CYS A 93 -5.41 14.52 2.72
N ASP A 94 -6.18 15.53 2.31
CA ASP A 94 -6.65 16.59 3.21
C ASP A 94 -7.63 16.06 4.27
N ILE A 95 -8.51 15.13 3.89
CA ILE A 95 -9.44 14.50 4.82
C ILE A 95 -8.71 13.63 5.87
N VAL A 96 -7.65 12.90 5.48
CA VAL A 96 -6.88 12.05 6.40
C VAL A 96 -5.75 12.82 7.12
N ALA A 97 -5.50 14.08 6.78
CA ALA A 97 -4.42 14.88 7.40
C ALA A 97 -4.48 14.96 8.93
N PRO A 98 -5.65 15.03 9.60
CA PRO A 98 -5.71 14.97 11.07
C PRO A 98 -5.13 13.67 11.65
N VAL A 99 -5.36 12.53 10.98
CA VAL A 99 -4.80 11.22 11.36
C VAL A 99 -3.28 11.24 11.19
N TYR A 100 -2.79 11.82 10.10
CA TYR A 100 -1.35 11.99 9.84
C TYR A 100 -0.67 12.82 10.92
N ALA A 101 -1.27 13.95 11.30
CA ALA A 101 -0.76 14.81 12.36
C ALA A 101 -0.80 14.15 13.75
N GLU A 102 -1.94 13.55 14.13
CA GLU A 102 -2.11 12.85 15.42
C GLU A 102 -1.10 11.70 15.58
N SER A 103 -0.86 10.96 14.51
CA SER A 103 0.05 9.82 14.47
C SER A 103 1.52 10.18 14.29
N LYS A 104 1.83 11.47 14.11
CA LYS A 104 3.16 11.98 13.79
C LYS A 104 3.78 11.33 12.55
N GLY A 105 2.97 11.08 11.53
CA GLY A 105 3.41 10.40 10.31
C GLY A 105 3.35 8.87 10.37
N LEU A 106 2.94 8.26 11.49
CA LEU A 106 2.76 6.81 11.49
C LEU A 106 1.57 6.37 10.64
N ASP A 107 0.50 7.15 10.52
CA ASP A 107 -0.72 6.81 9.76
C ASP A 107 -1.19 8.02 8.93
N GLY A 108 -2.37 7.94 8.33
CA GLY A 108 -3.00 9.04 7.61
C GLY A 108 -2.52 9.17 6.17
N TYR A 109 -2.17 8.05 5.54
CA TYR A 109 -1.65 8.00 4.19
C TYR A 109 -2.71 7.66 3.15
N ILE A 110 -2.54 8.23 1.95
CA ILE A 110 -3.24 7.82 0.74
C ILE A 110 -2.23 7.27 -0.25
N SER A 111 -2.41 6.03 -0.70
CA SER A 111 -1.55 5.42 -1.73
C SER A 111 -2.13 5.58 -3.13
N ILE A 112 -1.28 5.94 -4.10
CA ILE A 112 -1.55 5.93 -5.54
C ILE A 112 -0.49 5.12 -6.27
N GLU A 113 -0.90 4.25 -7.19
CA GLU A 113 0.01 3.37 -7.95
C GLU A 113 0.49 4.03 -9.23
N VAL A 114 1.78 3.88 -9.53
CA VAL A 114 2.32 4.21 -10.86
C VAL A 114 1.69 3.31 -11.93
N PRO A 115 1.73 3.68 -13.22
CA PRO A 115 1.17 2.86 -14.29
C PRO A 115 1.73 1.42 -14.28
N PRO A 116 0.88 0.38 -14.38
CA PRO A 116 1.36 -1.01 -14.37
C PRO A 116 2.28 -1.36 -15.55
N THR A 117 2.19 -0.62 -16.65
CA THR A 117 2.97 -0.85 -17.89
C THR A 117 4.47 -0.62 -17.72
N ILE A 118 4.88 0.12 -16.67
CA ILE A 118 6.29 0.42 -16.38
C ILE A 118 6.86 -0.43 -15.23
N ALA A 119 6.12 -1.43 -14.72
CA ALA A 119 6.53 -2.24 -13.56
C ALA A 119 7.86 -3.01 -13.72
N ASN A 120 8.33 -3.18 -14.97
CA ASN A 120 9.60 -3.83 -15.31
C ASN A 120 10.63 -2.82 -15.89
N ASP A 121 10.39 -1.53 -15.72
CA ASP A 121 11.29 -0.44 -16.13
C ASP A 121 11.60 0.45 -14.92
N THR A 122 12.81 0.28 -14.41
CA THR A 122 13.30 0.99 -13.22
C THR A 122 13.29 2.50 -13.41
N GLU A 123 13.83 3.01 -14.52
CA GLU A 123 14.01 4.46 -14.73
C GLU A 123 12.67 5.15 -14.98
N SER A 124 11.79 4.52 -15.78
CA SER A 124 10.43 5.02 -15.97
C SER A 124 9.66 5.04 -14.65
N THR A 125 9.79 4.00 -13.82
CA THR A 125 9.14 3.95 -12.49
C THR A 125 9.64 5.07 -11.57
N ILE A 126 10.95 5.33 -11.53
CA ILE A 126 11.54 6.42 -10.76
C ILE A 126 11.00 7.77 -11.22
N SER A 127 11.09 8.04 -12.53
CA SER A 127 10.65 9.29 -13.12
C SER A 127 9.18 9.57 -12.80
N GLU A 128 8.34 8.55 -12.96
CA GLU A 128 6.91 8.69 -12.74
C GLU A 128 6.55 8.84 -11.26
N ALA A 129 7.22 8.11 -10.37
CA ALA A 129 7.03 8.27 -8.93
C ALA A 129 7.37 9.68 -8.45
N LEU A 130 8.49 10.24 -8.92
CA LEU A 130 8.89 11.63 -8.62
C LEU A 130 7.88 12.63 -9.16
N ARG A 131 7.42 12.44 -10.41
CA ARG A 131 6.42 13.29 -11.05
C ARG A 131 5.09 13.27 -10.30
N TYR A 132 4.60 12.08 -9.93
CA TYR A 132 3.33 11.93 -9.19
C TYR A 132 3.42 12.63 -7.83
N TYR A 133 4.51 12.41 -7.09
CA TYR A 133 4.70 13.04 -5.79
C TYR A 133 4.70 14.57 -5.90
N GLN A 134 5.43 15.12 -6.87
CA GLN A 134 5.48 16.56 -7.11
C GLN A 134 4.12 17.13 -7.56
N ALA A 135 3.42 16.46 -8.47
CA ALA A 135 2.14 16.92 -9.00
C ALA A 135 1.03 16.90 -7.94
N ILE A 136 1.03 15.90 -7.06
CA ILE A 136 0.05 15.77 -5.97
C ILE A 136 0.39 16.76 -4.83
N GLY A 137 1.67 16.90 -4.48
CA GLY A 137 2.14 17.93 -3.55
C GLY A 137 1.60 17.78 -2.12
N LYS A 138 1.35 16.55 -1.66
CA LYS A 138 0.87 16.26 -0.29
C LYS A 138 1.90 15.43 0.48
N PRO A 139 2.24 15.77 1.74
CA PRO A 139 3.25 15.06 2.50
C PRO A 139 2.82 13.64 2.90
N ASN A 140 1.51 13.39 2.97
CA ASN A 140 0.91 12.12 3.34
C ASN A 140 0.41 11.30 2.12
N VAL A 141 0.94 11.59 0.93
CA VAL A 141 0.80 10.66 -0.21
C VAL A 141 1.89 9.60 -0.14
N MET A 142 1.53 8.36 -0.49
CA MET A 142 2.45 7.27 -0.76
C MET A 142 2.41 6.93 -2.24
N ILE A 143 3.58 6.88 -2.88
CA ILE A 143 3.67 6.33 -4.23
C ILE A 143 3.77 4.81 -4.12
N LYS A 144 2.88 4.12 -4.82
CA LYS A 144 2.79 2.68 -4.78
C LYS A 144 3.55 2.07 -5.95
N ILE A 145 4.56 1.27 -5.63
CA ILE A 145 5.53 0.69 -6.58
C ILE A 145 5.49 -0.85 -6.46
N PRO A 146 5.32 -1.60 -7.55
CA PRO A 146 5.39 -3.05 -7.52
C PRO A 146 6.73 -3.59 -7.00
N GLY A 147 6.70 -4.60 -6.13
CA GLY A 147 7.88 -5.29 -5.59
C GLY A 147 8.51 -6.28 -6.55
N THR A 148 8.81 -5.84 -7.78
CA THR A 148 9.54 -6.60 -8.80
C THR A 148 11.05 -6.38 -8.65
N ALA A 149 11.87 -7.17 -9.37
CA ALA A 149 13.32 -6.99 -9.39
C ALA A 149 13.73 -5.59 -9.87
N GLN A 150 12.96 -4.98 -10.79
CA GLN A 150 13.14 -3.62 -11.30
C GLN A 150 12.51 -2.57 -10.38
N GLY A 151 11.46 -2.94 -9.65
CA GLY A 151 10.83 -2.09 -8.65
C GLY A 151 11.73 -1.80 -7.45
N TRP A 152 12.54 -2.76 -6.98
CA TRP A 152 13.38 -2.55 -5.79
C TRP A 152 14.41 -1.42 -5.94
N PRO A 153 15.19 -1.31 -7.04
CA PRO A 153 16.04 -0.13 -7.25
C PRO A 153 15.24 1.18 -7.35
N ALA A 154 14.02 1.13 -7.91
CA ALA A 154 13.15 2.30 -7.96
C ALA A 154 12.68 2.73 -6.55
N VAL A 155 12.30 1.77 -5.69
CA VAL A 155 11.96 2.02 -4.28
C VAL A 155 13.14 2.66 -3.56
N GLU A 156 14.34 2.09 -3.67
CA GLU A 156 15.56 2.63 -3.06
C GLU A 156 15.79 4.09 -3.49
N ARG A 157 15.72 4.35 -4.80
CA ARG A 157 15.90 5.69 -5.37
C ARG A 157 14.85 6.68 -4.84
N VAL A 158 13.57 6.32 -4.86
CA VAL A 158 12.45 7.19 -4.46
C VAL A 158 12.47 7.48 -2.96
N ILE A 159 12.76 6.47 -2.12
CA ILE A 159 12.96 6.64 -0.68
C ILE A 159 14.14 7.59 -0.42
N SER A 160 15.22 7.50 -1.20
CA SER A 160 16.37 8.39 -1.01
C SER A 160 16.05 9.87 -1.28
N GLU A 161 15.03 10.15 -2.10
CA GLU A 161 14.50 11.51 -2.32
C GLU A 161 13.59 12.00 -1.19
N GLY A 162 13.25 11.14 -0.23
CA GLY A 162 12.41 11.49 0.91
C GLY A 162 10.92 11.34 0.62
N ILE A 163 10.55 10.43 -0.28
CA ILE A 163 9.16 10.18 -0.69
C ILE A 163 8.67 8.91 -0.02
N ASN A 164 7.45 8.93 0.52
CA ASN A 164 6.84 7.74 1.12
C ASN A 164 6.45 6.72 0.05
N VAL A 165 6.74 5.45 0.29
CA VAL A 165 6.48 4.38 -0.70
C VAL A 165 5.65 3.24 -0.11
N ASN A 166 4.58 2.88 -0.82
CA ASN A 166 3.86 1.63 -0.61
C ASN A 166 4.36 0.58 -1.61
N VAL A 167 5.13 -0.41 -1.16
CA VAL A 167 5.57 -1.49 -2.05
C VAL A 167 4.47 -2.54 -2.16
N THR A 168 4.02 -2.84 -3.37
CA THR A 168 2.85 -3.70 -3.63
C THR A 168 3.19 -4.99 -4.35
N LEU A 169 2.19 -5.87 -4.52
CA LEU A 169 2.27 -7.14 -5.25
C LEU A 169 3.32 -8.10 -4.66
N LEU A 170 3.43 -8.13 -3.34
CA LEU A 170 4.31 -9.06 -2.62
C LEU A 170 3.53 -10.35 -2.32
N PHE A 171 4.05 -11.48 -2.82
CA PHE A 171 3.44 -12.81 -2.64
C PHE A 171 4.38 -13.82 -1.96
N SER A 172 5.67 -13.52 -1.90
CA SER A 172 6.70 -14.40 -1.34
C SER A 172 7.47 -13.70 -0.22
N VAL A 173 7.96 -14.49 0.74
CA VAL A 173 8.82 -14.00 1.83
C VAL A 173 10.08 -13.35 1.28
N ASP A 174 10.69 -13.93 0.24
CA ASP A 174 11.91 -13.41 -0.37
C ASP A 174 11.65 -12.02 -1.00
N SER A 175 10.54 -11.86 -1.72
CA SER A 175 10.16 -10.55 -2.26
C SER A 175 9.92 -9.50 -1.17
N TYR A 176 9.37 -9.91 -0.02
CA TYR A 176 9.22 -9.04 1.14
C TYR A 176 10.57 -8.64 1.74
N VAL A 177 11.48 -9.60 1.91
CA VAL A 177 12.84 -9.34 2.42
C VAL A 177 13.59 -8.35 1.53
N GLU A 178 13.56 -8.56 0.20
CA GLU A 178 14.21 -7.65 -0.75
C GLU A 178 13.60 -6.24 -0.73
N THR A 179 12.27 -6.16 -0.56
CA THR A 179 11.55 -4.89 -0.40
C THR A 179 12.02 -4.12 0.83
N PHE A 180 12.20 -4.79 1.96
CA PHE A 180 12.70 -4.14 3.19
C PHE A 180 14.14 -3.69 3.01
N TRP A 181 14.98 -4.50 2.36
CA TRP A 181 16.36 -4.11 2.10
C TRP A 181 16.46 -2.94 1.11
N ALA A 182 15.58 -2.83 0.13
CA ALA A 182 15.48 -1.66 -0.75
C ALA A 182 15.13 -0.40 0.03
N TYR A 183 14.21 -0.50 0.99
CA TYR A 183 13.88 0.60 1.90
C TYR A 183 15.08 1.04 2.73
N ILE A 184 15.79 0.09 3.37
CA ILE A 184 17.00 0.36 4.14
C ILE A 184 18.06 1.04 3.28
N ARG A 185 18.34 0.53 2.07
CA ARG A 185 19.33 1.13 1.17
C ARG A 185 18.94 2.56 0.77
N GLY A 186 17.66 2.82 0.53
CA GLY A 186 17.18 4.17 0.21
C GLY A 186 17.40 5.16 1.35
N LEU A 187 17.08 4.74 2.59
CA LEU A 187 17.33 5.53 3.79
C LEU A 187 18.82 5.75 4.05
N GLU A 188 19.66 4.72 3.87
CA GLU A 188 21.11 4.82 3.98
C GLU A 188 21.69 5.82 2.96
N ALA A 189 21.27 5.73 1.70
CA ALA A 189 21.68 6.64 0.64
C ALA A 189 21.30 8.10 0.95
N ARG A 190 20.14 8.32 1.57
CA ARG A 190 19.71 9.64 2.03
C ARG A 190 20.53 10.13 3.22
N ALA A 191 20.71 9.29 4.22
CA ALA A 191 21.48 9.62 5.42
C ALA A 191 22.96 9.91 5.10
N ALA A 192 23.53 9.24 4.09
CA ALA A 192 24.89 9.50 3.61
C ALA A 192 25.05 10.89 2.99
N LYS A 193 23.96 11.50 2.49
CA LYS A 193 23.90 12.89 2.03
C LYS A 193 23.64 13.90 3.17
N GLY A 194 23.53 13.43 4.42
CA GLY A 194 23.20 14.27 5.57
C GLY A 194 21.75 14.76 5.61
N LEU A 195 20.86 14.14 4.82
CA LEU A 195 19.45 14.50 4.76
C LEU A 195 18.64 13.75 5.83
N ASP A 196 17.56 14.38 6.30
CA ASP A 196 16.67 13.84 7.33
C ASP A 196 15.94 12.58 6.84
N VAL A 197 15.86 11.57 7.72
CA VAL A 197 15.19 10.28 7.46
C VAL A 197 13.95 10.07 8.36
N SER A 198 13.65 10.97 9.29
CA SER A 198 12.59 10.75 10.28
C SER A 198 11.18 10.96 9.76
N ASN A 199 11.03 11.54 8.57
CA ASN A 199 9.74 11.87 7.96
C ASN A 199 9.47 11.03 6.70
N ILE A 200 10.01 9.82 6.64
CA ILE A 200 9.85 8.90 5.51
C ILE A 200 9.23 7.61 6.04
N ALA A 201 8.04 7.31 5.55
CA ALA A 201 7.35 6.07 5.84
C ALA A 201 7.33 5.15 4.62
N SER A 202 7.29 3.86 4.90
CA SER A 202 7.03 2.85 3.89
C SER A 202 6.15 1.73 4.44
N VAL A 203 5.33 1.16 3.57
CA VAL A 203 4.57 -0.05 3.84
C VAL A 203 4.86 -1.11 2.77
N ALA A 204 4.81 -2.38 3.15
CA ALA A 204 5.01 -3.52 2.27
C ALA A 204 3.71 -4.34 2.21
N SER A 205 2.91 -4.12 1.16
CA SER A 205 1.60 -4.75 0.94
C SER A 205 1.76 -6.23 0.54
N PHE A 206 1.58 -7.12 1.52
CA PHE A 206 1.75 -8.56 1.38
C PHE A 206 0.41 -9.25 1.14
N PHE A 207 0.23 -9.81 -0.04
CA PHE A 207 -1.06 -10.35 -0.47
C PHE A 207 -1.38 -11.67 0.22
N LEU A 208 -2.64 -11.83 0.63
CA LEU A 208 -3.12 -13.05 1.29
C LEU A 208 -4.02 -13.90 0.38
N SER A 209 -5.24 -13.43 0.10
CA SER A 209 -6.29 -14.24 -0.54
C SER A 209 -5.88 -14.86 -1.88
N ARG A 210 -5.09 -14.15 -2.69
CA ARG A 210 -4.59 -14.65 -3.97
C ARG A 210 -3.69 -15.88 -3.83
N ILE A 211 -2.97 -16.02 -2.71
CA ILE A 211 -2.12 -17.17 -2.43
C ILE A 211 -2.98 -18.40 -2.16
N ASP A 212 -3.95 -18.30 -1.26
CA ASP A 212 -4.84 -19.43 -0.94
C ASP A 212 -5.67 -19.84 -2.16
N ILE A 213 -6.23 -18.90 -2.94
CA ILE A 213 -6.96 -19.22 -4.18
C ILE A 213 -6.08 -20.06 -5.14
N ASN A 214 -4.82 -19.67 -5.31
CA ASN A 214 -3.91 -20.39 -6.20
C ASN A 214 -3.54 -21.78 -5.65
N ILE A 215 -3.09 -21.86 -4.40
CA ILE A 215 -2.59 -23.12 -3.85
C ILE A 215 -3.74 -24.10 -3.55
N ASP A 216 -4.89 -23.63 -3.07
CA ASP A 216 -6.05 -24.50 -2.86
C ASP A 216 -6.54 -25.08 -4.18
N GLY A 217 -6.49 -24.32 -5.27
CA GLY A 217 -6.77 -24.83 -6.62
C GLY A 217 -5.79 -25.94 -7.05
N GLN A 218 -4.50 -25.81 -6.72
CA GLN A 218 -3.51 -26.85 -6.97
C GLN A 218 -3.73 -28.09 -6.08
N ILE A 219 -4.11 -27.88 -4.82
CA ILE A 219 -4.48 -28.96 -3.90
C ILE A 219 -5.67 -29.73 -4.45
N ASP A 220 -6.72 -29.04 -4.90
CA ASP A 220 -7.92 -29.65 -5.47
C ASP A 220 -7.62 -30.44 -6.75
N ALA A 221 -6.73 -29.94 -7.60
CA ALA A 221 -6.26 -30.67 -8.77
C ALA A 221 -5.51 -31.95 -8.37
N LYS A 222 -4.64 -31.87 -7.36
CA LYS A 222 -3.85 -33.02 -6.87
C LYS A 222 -4.73 -34.08 -6.21
N LEU A 223 -5.74 -33.67 -5.46
CA LEU A 223 -6.67 -34.56 -4.75
C LEU A 223 -7.41 -35.53 -5.69
N LYS A 224 -7.64 -35.16 -6.96
CA LYS A 224 -8.30 -36.03 -7.95
C LYS A 224 -7.54 -37.34 -8.21
N GLY A 225 -6.23 -37.36 -7.99
CA GLY A 225 -5.37 -38.54 -8.21
C GLY A 225 -4.95 -39.27 -6.94
N VAL A 226 -5.40 -38.84 -5.75
CA VAL A 226 -4.95 -39.40 -4.47
C VAL A 226 -5.96 -40.41 -3.95
N THR A 227 -5.54 -41.69 -3.84
CA THR A 227 -6.35 -42.77 -3.25
C THR A 227 -5.99 -43.06 -1.79
N ASP A 228 -4.77 -42.70 -1.37
CA ASP A 228 -4.34 -42.83 0.03
C ASP A 228 -5.07 -41.83 0.93
N VAL A 229 -5.83 -42.36 1.89
CA VAL A 229 -6.65 -41.58 2.83
C VAL A 229 -5.79 -40.62 3.67
N ALA A 230 -4.60 -41.06 4.08
CA ALA A 230 -3.72 -40.24 4.91
C ALA A 230 -3.19 -39.02 4.15
N THR A 231 -2.80 -39.20 2.89
CA THR A 231 -2.36 -38.12 2.00
C THR A 231 -3.50 -37.16 1.67
N LYS A 232 -4.71 -37.67 1.42
CA LYS A 232 -5.91 -36.85 1.21
C LYS A 232 -6.18 -35.95 2.42
N ALA A 233 -6.23 -36.52 3.62
CA ALA A 233 -6.46 -35.76 4.84
C ALA A 233 -5.40 -34.67 5.07
N LYS A 234 -4.12 -34.94 4.78
CA LYS A 234 -3.04 -33.94 4.90
C LYS A 234 -3.22 -32.76 3.94
N LEU A 235 -3.61 -33.03 2.69
CA LEU A 235 -3.83 -31.99 1.68
C LEU A 235 -5.06 -31.12 2.02
N GLU A 236 -6.15 -31.74 2.45
CA GLU A 236 -7.36 -31.02 2.87
C GLU A 236 -7.09 -30.17 4.13
N ALA A 237 -6.26 -30.66 5.06
CA ALA A 237 -5.96 -29.97 6.30
C ALA A 237 -5.19 -28.64 6.14
N VAL A 238 -4.54 -28.40 4.99
CA VAL A 238 -3.77 -27.17 4.74
C VAL A 238 -4.53 -26.14 3.91
N LYS A 239 -5.70 -26.47 3.35
CA LYS A 239 -6.50 -25.52 2.58
C LYS A 239 -6.87 -24.29 3.40
N GLY A 240 -6.78 -23.11 2.78
CA GLY A 240 -7.07 -21.82 3.42
C GLY A 240 -6.16 -21.43 4.60
N LYS A 241 -5.01 -22.10 4.76
CA LYS A 241 -4.05 -21.81 5.85
C LYS A 241 -2.71 -21.28 5.35
N ILE A 242 -2.46 -21.34 4.04
CA ILE A 242 -1.13 -21.16 3.47
C ILE A 242 -0.76 -19.69 3.43
N ALA A 243 -1.69 -18.82 3.01
CA ALA A 243 -1.47 -17.38 3.00
C ALA A 243 -1.12 -16.81 4.38
N ILE A 244 -1.89 -17.20 5.41
CA ILE A 244 -1.65 -16.76 6.79
C ILE A 244 -0.31 -17.30 7.31
N ALA A 245 0.02 -18.57 7.02
CA ALA A 245 1.31 -19.13 7.39
C ALA A 245 2.47 -18.38 6.72
N ASN A 246 2.35 -18.08 5.43
CA ASN A 246 3.33 -17.32 4.66
C ASN A 246 3.55 -15.91 5.24
N ALA A 247 2.47 -15.20 5.55
CA ALA A 247 2.53 -13.86 6.15
C ALA A 247 3.13 -13.88 7.57
N LYS A 248 2.87 -14.93 8.36
CA LYS A 248 3.53 -15.12 9.67
C LYS A 248 5.04 -15.30 9.51
N VAL A 249 5.50 -16.01 8.49
CA VAL A 249 6.94 -16.15 8.20
C VAL A 249 7.53 -14.81 7.75
N ALA A 250 6.85 -14.06 6.87
CA ALA A 250 7.26 -12.70 6.51
C ALA A 250 7.39 -11.80 7.76
N TYR A 251 6.46 -11.89 8.70
CA TYR A 251 6.53 -11.17 9.97
C TYR A 251 7.66 -11.64 10.91
N GLN A 252 8.16 -12.88 10.79
CA GLN A 252 9.41 -13.25 11.48
C GLN A 252 10.63 -12.63 10.80
N LYS A 253 10.66 -12.61 9.46
CA LYS A 253 11.73 -11.92 8.71
C LYS A 253 11.79 -10.42 9.00
N TYR A 254 10.63 -9.79 9.15
CA TYR A 254 10.52 -8.43 9.68
C TYR A 254 11.33 -8.28 10.98
N LYS A 255 11.07 -9.13 11.98
CA LYS A 255 11.73 -9.08 13.30
C LYS A 255 13.25 -9.30 13.20
N GLU A 256 13.69 -10.20 12.33
CA GLU A 256 15.11 -10.44 12.07
C GLU A 256 15.77 -9.19 11.47
N ILE A 257 15.15 -8.57 10.46
CA ILE A 257 15.71 -7.40 9.76
C ILE A 257 15.76 -6.17 10.68
N VAL A 258 14.71 -5.92 11.47
CA VAL A 258 14.73 -4.80 12.42
C VAL A 258 15.69 -5.03 13.59
N ALA A 259 16.14 -6.26 13.85
CA ALA A 259 17.21 -6.51 14.81
C ALA A 259 18.62 -6.31 14.22
N SER A 260 18.75 -6.09 12.91
CA SER A 260 20.05 -5.93 12.25
C SER A 260 20.71 -4.59 12.57
N ASP A 261 22.05 -4.58 12.59
CA ASP A 261 22.85 -3.39 12.85
C ASP A 261 22.55 -2.25 11.87
N ARG A 262 22.29 -2.58 10.60
CA ARG A 262 21.95 -1.60 9.55
C ARG A 262 20.66 -0.87 9.87
N TRP A 263 19.61 -1.60 10.28
CA TRP A 263 18.37 -0.97 10.71
C TRP A 263 18.55 -0.17 12.00
N GLN A 264 19.23 -0.73 13.02
CA GLN A 264 19.45 -0.04 14.29
C GLN A 264 20.20 1.29 14.11
N ALA A 265 21.17 1.35 13.18
CA ALA A 265 21.87 2.58 12.83
C ALA A 265 20.97 3.66 12.19
N LEU A 266 19.97 3.27 11.39
CA LEU A 266 18.97 4.18 10.83
C LEU A 266 17.93 4.61 11.87
N ALA A 267 17.45 3.67 12.69
CA ALA A 267 16.51 3.94 13.77
C ALA A 267 17.11 4.94 14.79
N ALA A 268 18.41 4.85 15.09
CA ALA A 268 19.11 5.82 15.93
C ALA A 268 19.15 7.24 15.32
N LYS A 269 18.93 7.38 14.01
CA LYS A 269 18.78 8.67 13.29
C LYS A 269 17.32 9.09 13.13
N GLY A 270 16.39 8.38 13.77
CA GLY A 270 14.96 8.68 13.76
C GLY A 270 14.16 8.05 12.61
N ALA A 271 14.75 7.14 11.82
CA ALA A 271 14.02 6.49 10.73
C ALA A 271 12.81 5.66 11.23
N GLU A 272 11.71 5.73 10.50
CA GLU A 272 10.51 4.93 10.79
C GLU A 272 10.56 3.56 10.12
N VAL A 273 10.06 2.53 10.80
CA VAL A 273 10.12 1.16 10.28
C VAL A 273 9.18 0.96 9.09
N GLN A 274 9.63 0.24 8.05
CA GLN A 274 8.70 -0.22 7.01
C GLN A 274 7.75 -1.26 7.62
N ARG A 275 6.45 -0.96 7.61
CA ARG A 275 5.44 -1.86 8.18
C ARG A 275 4.94 -2.85 7.14
N LEU A 276 4.71 -4.08 7.55
CA LEU A 276 3.95 -5.04 6.75
C LEU A 276 2.49 -4.56 6.69
N LEU A 277 1.92 -4.49 5.48
CA LEU A 277 0.51 -4.16 5.24
C LEU A 277 -0.24 -5.38 4.68
#